data_AF-A0A2V6H9K5-F1
#
_entry.id   AF-A0A2V6H9K5-F1
#
_cell.length_a   1.000
_cell.length_b   1.000
_cell.length_c   1.000
_cell.angle_alpha   90.00
_cell.angle_beta   90.00
_cell.angle_gamma   90.00
#
_symmetry.space_group_name_H-M   'P 1'
#
loop_
_entity.id
_entity.type
_entity.pdbx_description
1 polymer ?
#
loop_
_entity_poly.entity_id
_entity_poly.type
_entity_poly.pdbx_seq_one_letter_code
_entity_poly.pdbx_strand_id
1 'polypeptide(L)'
;HGFDTCGLLACVAISAFLSVWITLASGSFSPRSVVFLAVLPWLLLRAGGIVTAVLRLPSFFALDFLLGVAVVCVAGMAWKVFVPLSLWLLLIVLLVAVAGIPKLLPHRPRGRLSALGLLSVIVSLVAATGWSQDLIFPTTPLNGTVVFKPWSDFFIHATFVARSLGAETLSQVGNYEWKGFPVIFYHYASYAVPICLAKVGSLPAYATVTGFWAPFGSFLAGLASYALGRAFWSQGAGLVALVATSLIPDAALLNIAHPAYGYFWLQHAAPGGLYGVAVAGTALILIARGVREGRRAWIASGVVVGALVVFFKIQIFAAALPLLVSFAIVGWPPRKRWQWLILGSCVAVGVALLPVANRFYIGPNVRFDLSGSVWYWCSTRVALRRVAQTVAGIGRDFSGCGSNSVVDDFRHGWNRHLG
;
A
#
# COMPACT_ATOMS: atom_id res chain seq x y z
N HIS A 1 -27.39 -18.34 14.77
CA HIS A 1 -26.37 -17.97 13.76
C HIS A 1 -25.22 -18.96 13.82
N GLY A 2 -24.92 -19.65 12.71
CA GLY A 2 -23.78 -20.58 12.67
C GLY A 2 -22.46 -19.84 12.81
N PHE A 3 -21.56 -20.37 13.62
CA PHE A 3 -20.20 -19.89 13.81
C PHE A 3 -19.44 -19.90 12.46
N ASP A 4 -18.82 -18.79 12.08
CA ASP A 4 -18.01 -18.70 10.85
C ASP A 4 -16.60 -19.24 11.11
N THR A 5 -16.48 -20.57 11.17
CA THR A 5 -15.21 -21.25 11.46
C THR A 5 -14.10 -20.83 10.49
N CYS A 6 -14.40 -20.70 9.20
CA CYS A 6 -13.42 -20.27 8.21
C CYS A 6 -12.95 -18.83 8.48
N GLY A 7 -13.87 -17.92 8.82
CA GLY A 7 -13.52 -16.55 9.19
C GLY A 7 -12.61 -16.48 10.42
N LEU A 8 -12.85 -17.31 11.44
CA LEU A 8 -11.96 -17.42 12.60
C LEU A 8 -10.58 -17.96 12.18
N LEU A 9 -10.54 -19.06 11.42
CA LEU A 9 -9.29 -19.66 10.95
C LEU A 9 -8.47 -18.66 10.11
N ALA A 10 -9.11 -17.83 9.30
CA ALA A 10 -8.43 -16.76 8.57
C ALA A 10 -7.81 -15.73 9.52
N CYS A 11 -8.52 -15.31 10.58
CA CYS A 11 -7.96 -14.40 11.58
C CYS A 11 -6.77 -15.03 12.32
N VAL A 12 -6.87 -16.31 12.68
CA VAL A 12 -5.77 -17.06 13.33
C VAL A 12 -4.57 -17.16 12.40
N ALA A 13 -4.78 -17.50 11.12
CA ALA A 13 -3.71 -17.57 10.13
C ALA A 13 -3.01 -16.22 9.96
N ILE A 14 -3.77 -15.13 9.79
CA ILE A 14 -3.20 -13.77 9.70
C ILE A 14 -2.39 -13.47 10.97
N SER A 15 -2.94 -13.72 12.16
CA SER A 15 -2.26 -13.47 13.43
C SER A 15 -0.95 -14.25 13.58
N ALA A 16 -0.95 -15.52 13.17
CA ALA A 16 0.21 -16.39 13.22
C ALA A 16 1.33 -15.90 12.28
N PHE A 17 1.01 -15.60 11.02
CA PHE A 17 1.99 -15.08 10.07
C PHE A 17 2.57 -13.73 10.53
N LEU A 18 1.73 -12.80 10.98
CA LEU A 18 2.20 -11.50 11.50
C LEU A 18 3.12 -11.68 12.72
N SER A 19 2.79 -12.62 13.62
CA SER A 19 3.60 -12.91 14.80
C SER A 19 4.94 -13.55 14.44
N VAL A 20 4.95 -14.44 13.44
CA VAL A 20 6.18 -15.05 12.92
C VAL A 20 7.07 -13.98 12.27
N TRP A 21 6.52 -13.17 11.35
CA TRP A 21 7.30 -12.12 10.67
C TRP A 21 7.94 -11.15 11.65
N ILE A 22 7.18 -10.69 12.67
CA ILE A 22 7.74 -9.75 13.65
C ILE A 22 8.76 -10.39 14.58
N THR A 23 8.57 -11.66 14.96
CA THR A 23 9.54 -12.39 15.80
C THR A 23 10.85 -12.60 15.05
N LEU A 24 10.79 -12.98 13.78
CA LEU A 24 11.96 -13.16 12.93
C LEU A 24 12.70 -11.83 12.69
N ALA A 25 11.98 -10.76 12.33
CA ALA A 25 12.59 -9.46 12.05
C ALA A 25 13.17 -8.76 13.29
N SER A 26 12.59 -8.99 14.48
CA SER A 26 13.08 -8.42 15.74
C SER A 26 14.11 -9.29 16.45
N GLY A 27 14.29 -10.54 16.02
CA GLY A 27 15.15 -11.52 16.70
C GLY A 27 14.67 -11.91 18.10
N SER A 28 13.47 -11.51 18.52
CA SER A 28 12.94 -11.79 19.87
C SER A 28 11.43 -12.00 19.87
N PHE A 29 10.98 -12.87 20.76
CA PHE A 29 9.54 -13.11 20.97
C PHE A 29 8.99 -12.14 22.00
N SER A 30 7.94 -11.40 21.65
CA SER A 30 7.24 -10.49 22.57
C SER A 30 5.78 -10.90 22.75
N PRO A 31 5.38 -11.41 23.94
CA PRO A 31 3.99 -11.81 24.20
C PRO A 31 2.99 -10.67 23.98
N ARG A 32 3.38 -9.42 24.28
CA ARG A 32 2.56 -8.24 24.07
C ARG A 32 2.26 -8.01 22.59
N SER A 33 3.28 -8.18 21.73
CA SER A 33 3.12 -8.12 20.28
C SER A 33 2.17 -9.20 19.78
N VAL A 34 2.30 -10.44 20.27
CA VAL A 34 1.42 -11.56 19.87
C VAL A 34 -0.04 -11.29 20.23
N VAL A 35 -0.32 -10.81 21.45
CA VAL A 35 -1.69 -10.46 21.86
C VAL A 35 -2.25 -9.35 20.98
N PHE A 36 -1.47 -8.29 20.72
CA PHE A 36 -1.88 -7.22 19.80
C PHE A 36 -2.21 -7.78 18.40
N LEU A 37 -1.33 -8.61 17.86
CA LEU A 37 -1.49 -9.20 16.53
C LEU A 37 -2.60 -10.24 16.45
N ALA A 38 -2.97 -10.89 17.55
CA ALA A 38 -4.13 -11.78 17.64
C ALA A 38 -5.47 -11.02 17.58
N VAL A 39 -5.51 -9.83 18.19
CA VAL A 39 -6.71 -8.97 18.23
C VAL A 39 -6.87 -8.18 16.92
N LEU A 40 -5.76 -7.80 16.28
CA LEU A 40 -5.76 -6.90 15.13
C LEU A 40 -6.65 -7.39 13.96
N PRO A 41 -6.58 -8.63 13.46
CA PRO A 41 -7.42 -9.06 12.34
C PRO A 41 -8.92 -8.99 12.65
N TRP A 42 -9.30 -9.32 13.88
CA TRP A 42 -10.68 -9.22 14.32
C TRP A 42 -11.15 -7.76 14.38
N LEU A 43 -10.33 -6.87 14.93
CA LEU A 43 -10.61 -5.42 14.99
C LEU A 43 -10.83 -4.85 13.57
N LEU A 44 -9.92 -5.13 12.65
CA LEU A 44 -10.00 -4.68 11.26
C LEU A 44 -11.26 -5.21 10.58
N LEU A 45 -11.52 -6.51 10.69
CA LEU A 45 -12.70 -7.14 10.12
C LEU A 45 -14.02 -6.59 10.68
N ARG A 46 -14.06 -6.21 11.97
CA ARG A 46 -15.23 -5.59 12.59
C ARG A 46 -15.40 -4.14 12.15
N ALA A 47 -14.31 -3.37 12.09
CA ALA A 47 -14.34 -1.98 11.64
C ALA A 47 -14.90 -1.86 10.22
N GLY A 48 -14.41 -2.66 9.27
CA GLY A 48 -14.97 -2.61 7.92
C GLY A 48 -16.34 -3.28 7.78
N GLY A 49 -16.68 -4.24 8.65
CA GLY A 49 -18.06 -4.75 8.75
C GLY A 49 -19.07 -3.68 9.16
N ILE A 50 -18.67 -2.75 10.05
CA ILE A 50 -19.47 -1.57 10.39
C ILE A 50 -19.64 -0.67 9.16
N VAL A 51 -18.56 -0.40 8.43
CA VAL A 51 -18.61 0.40 7.19
C VAL A 51 -19.54 -0.23 6.16
N THR A 52 -19.43 -1.54 5.90
CA THR A 52 -20.28 -2.22 4.94
C THR A 52 -21.74 -2.26 5.39
N ALA A 53 -22.01 -2.41 6.69
CA ALA A 53 -23.35 -2.32 7.25
C ALA A 53 -23.97 -0.93 7.08
N VAL A 54 -23.23 0.13 7.44
CA VAL A 54 -23.66 1.54 7.30
C VAL A 54 -23.96 1.90 5.84
N LEU A 55 -23.07 1.51 4.92
CA LEU A 55 -23.23 1.73 3.48
C LEU A 55 -24.19 0.73 2.81
N ARG A 56 -24.75 -0.22 3.58
CA ARG A 56 -25.63 -1.28 3.12
C ARG A 56 -25.04 -2.12 1.98
N LEU A 57 -23.72 -2.29 1.96
CA LEU A 57 -22.95 -3.04 0.98
C LEU A 57 -23.07 -4.56 1.21
N PRO A 58 -22.94 -5.38 0.15
CA PRO A 58 -22.73 -6.82 0.31
C PRO A 58 -21.39 -7.06 1.00
N SER A 59 -21.46 -7.59 2.23
CA SER A 59 -20.29 -7.86 3.07
C SER A 59 -19.70 -9.24 2.77
N PHE A 60 -18.39 -9.28 2.60
CA PHE A 60 -17.59 -10.50 2.61
C PHE A 60 -16.22 -10.21 3.24
N PHE A 61 -15.58 -11.26 3.77
CA PHE A 61 -14.35 -11.14 4.58
C PHE A 61 -13.31 -10.18 4.01
N ALA A 62 -12.87 -10.37 2.76
CA ALA A 62 -11.78 -9.57 2.19
C ALA A 62 -12.16 -8.08 2.05
N LEU A 63 -13.38 -7.76 1.60
CA LEU A 63 -13.84 -6.37 1.50
C LEU A 63 -13.96 -5.71 2.88
N ASP A 64 -14.56 -6.39 3.84
CA ASP A 64 -14.66 -5.90 5.22
C ASP A 64 -13.26 -5.70 5.83
N PHE A 65 -12.33 -6.62 5.62
CA PHE A 65 -10.97 -6.50 6.14
C PHE A 65 -10.24 -5.29 5.54
N LEU A 66 -10.30 -5.12 4.22
CA LEU A 66 -9.65 -4.01 3.51
C LEU A 66 -10.24 -2.64 3.89
N LEU A 67 -11.57 -2.52 3.97
CA LEU A 67 -12.22 -1.31 4.47
C LEU A 67 -11.86 -1.02 5.92
N GLY A 68 -11.75 -2.06 6.75
CA GLY A 68 -11.29 -1.96 8.13
C GLY A 68 -9.90 -1.38 8.24
N VAL A 69 -8.96 -1.87 7.43
CA VAL A 69 -7.60 -1.33 7.34
C VAL A 69 -7.63 0.13 6.91
N ALA A 70 -8.35 0.47 5.85
CA ALA A 70 -8.45 1.84 5.37
C ALA A 70 -8.93 2.79 6.49
N VAL A 71 -10.02 2.43 7.17
CA VAL A 71 -10.59 3.26 8.24
C VAL A 71 -9.67 3.36 9.45
N VAL A 72 -9.11 2.24 9.94
CA VAL A 72 -8.23 2.25 11.11
C VAL A 72 -6.95 3.04 10.83
N CYS A 73 -6.36 2.90 9.64
CA CYS A 73 -5.17 3.64 9.24
C CYS A 73 -5.44 5.15 9.12
N VAL A 74 -6.54 5.54 8.47
CA VAL A 74 -6.92 6.96 8.32
C VAL A 74 -7.33 7.58 9.67
N ALA A 75 -8.07 6.86 10.50
CA ALA A 75 -8.41 7.30 11.85
C ALA A 75 -7.15 7.46 12.72
N GLY A 76 -6.20 6.52 12.62
CA GLY A 76 -4.90 6.61 13.28
C GLY A 76 -4.10 7.83 12.85
N MET A 77 -4.05 8.11 11.54
CA MET A 77 -3.42 9.33 11.05
C MET A 77 -4.14 10.58 11.58
N ALA A 78 -5.47 10.67 11.45
CA ALA A 78 -6.23 11.81 11.92
C ALA A 78 -6.01 12.04 13.43
N TRP A 79 -6.02 10.98 14.23
CA TRP A 79 -5.68 11.04 15.64
C TRP A 79 -4.29 11.64 15.86
N LYS A 80 -3.27 11.16 15.12
CA LYS A 80 -1.92 11.70 15.23
C LYS A 80 -1.77 13.13 14.73
N VAL A 81 -2.63 13.60 13.84
CA VAL A 81 -2.64 15.01 13.42
C VAL A 81 -3.22 15.91 14.52
N PHE A 82 -4.34 15.50 15.14
CA PHE A 82 -5.16 16.40 15.95
C PHE A 82 -5.09 16.17 17.47
N VAL A 83 -4.71 14.98 17.92
CA VAL A 83 -4.83 14.57 19.32
C VAL A 83 -3.44 14.34 19.92
N PRO A 84 -3.02 15.12 20.94
CA PRO A 84 -1.72 15.00 21.60
C PRO A 84 -1.70 13.83 22.60
N LEU A 85 -2.17 12.66 22.17
CA LEU A 85 -2.27 11.45 22.97
C LEU A 85 -1.69 10.26 22.21
N SER A 86 -1.23 9.25 22.95
CA SER A 86 -0.70 8.02 22.36
C SER A 86 -1.73 7.30 21.49
N LEU A 87 -1.29 6.75 20.36
CA LEU A 87 -2.12 5.93 19.46
C LEU A 87 -2.68 4.67 20.12
N TRP A 88 -2.07 4.20 21.21
CA TRP A 88 -2.62 3.09 21.99
C TRP A 88 -4.00 3.42 22.59
N LEU A 89 -4.23 4.67 23.00
CA LEU A 89 -5.54 5.10 23.50
C LEU A 89 -6.59 5.07 22.39
N LEU A 90 -6.23 5.49 21.17
CA LEU A 90 -7.11 5.33 20.01
C LEU A 90 -7.46 3.85 19.80
N LEU A 91 -6.49 2.93 19.90
CA LEU A 91 -6.77 1.50 19.75
C LEU A 91 -7.79 1.00 20.77
N ILE A 92 -7.68 1.42 22.04
CA ILE A 92 -8.66 1.08 23.08
C ILE A 92 -10.05 1.62 22.70
N VAL A 93 -10.13 2.89 22.28
CA VAL A 93 -11.39 3.51 21.83
C VAL A 93 -11.98 2.74 20.64
N LEU A 94 -11.15 2.37 19.66
CA LEU A 94 -11.58 1.58 18.51
C LEU A 94 -12.08 0.19 18.93
N LEU A 95 -11.41 -0.49 19.87
CA LEU A 95 -11.84 -1.79 20.39
C LEU A 95 -13.21 -1.71 21.07
N VAL A 96 -13.42 -0.70 21.92
CA VAL A 96 -14.72 -0.45 22.57
C VAL A 96 -15.79 -0.15 21.52
N ALA A 97 -15.48 0.72 20.55
CA ALA A 97 -16.40 1.09 19.48
C ALA A 97 -16.81 -0.12 18.62
N VAL A 98 -15.86 -0.95 18.16
CA VAL A 98 -16.18 -2.12 17.32
C VAL A 98 -16.88 -3.24 18.08
N ALA A 99 -16.73 -3.30 19.41
CA ALA A 99 -17.48 -4.24 20.26
C ALA A 99 -18.92 -3.77 20.52
N GLY A 100 -19.13 -2.46 20.66
CA GLY A 100 -20.43 -1.86 20.98
C GLY A 100 -21.34 -1.60 19.77
N ILE A 101 -20.83 -0.95 18.73
CA ILE A 101 -21.61 -0.47 17.57
C ILE A 101 -22.40 -1.57 16.85
N PRO A 102 -21.89 -2.80 16.64
CA PRO A 102 -22.65 -3.83 15.92
C PRO A 102 -24.00 -4.18 16.56
N LYS A 103 -24.19 -3.89 17.86
CA LYS A 103 -25.48 -4.08 18.56
C LYS A 103 -26.53 -3.04 18.14
N LEU A 104 -26.10 -1.90 17.59
CA LEU A 104 -26.94 -0.77 17.20
C LEU A 104 -27.30 -0.78 15.71
N LEU A 105 -26.57 -1.56 14.89
CA LEU A 105 -26.78 -1.62 13.45
C LEU A 105 -27.73 -2.76 13.09
N PRO A 106 -28.59 -2.59 12.05
CA PRO A 106 -29.44 -3.66 11.56
C PRO A 106 -28.60 -4.89 11.23
N HIS A 107 -28.94 -6.03 11.84
CA HIS A 107 -28.19 -7.26 11.66
C HIS A 107 -28.28 -7.71 10.19
N ARG A 108 -27.20 -7.54 9.44
CA ARG A 108 -27.05 -8.16 8.13
C ARG A 108 -26.10 -9.33 8.25
N PRO A 109 -26.55 -10.56 7.95
CA PRO A 109 -25.66 -11.70 7.99
C PRO A 109 -24.53 -11.49 6.98
N ARG A 110 -23.30 -11.42 7.48
CA ARG A 110 -22.09 -11.49 6.64
C ARG A 110 -22.11 -12.83 5.91
N GLY A 111 -21.77 -12.82 4.62
CA GLY A 111 -21.57 -14.07 3.89
C GLY A 111 -20.44 -14.86 4.53
N ARG A 112 -20.71 -16.12 4.95
CA ARG A 112 -19.69 -16.99 5.56
C ARG A 112 -18.46 -17.08 4.65
N LEU A 113 -17.27 -17.10 5.24
CA LEU A 113 -16.06 -17.30 4.47
C LEU A 113 -16.07 -18.72 3.88
N SER A 114 -15.92 -18.85 2.57
CA SER A 114 -15.78 -20.15 1.92
C SER A 114 -14.37 -20.71 2.13
N ALA A 115 -14.20 -22.03 1.94
CA ALA A 115 -12.88 -22.66 1.93
C ALA A 115 -11.94 -22.01 0.91
N LEU A 116 -12.44 -21.64 -0.27
CA LEU A 116 -11.65 -20.92 -1.27
C LEU A 116 -11.24 -19.51 -0.80
N GLY A 117 -12.09 -18.83 -0.04
CA GLY A 117 -11.76 -17.54 0.57
C GLY A 117 -10.68 -17.68 1.64
N LEU A 118 -10.74 -18.72 2.47
CA LEU A 118 -9.67 -19.05 3.43
C LEU A 118 -8.35 -19.39 2.71
N LEU A 119 -8.41 -20.23 1.67
CA LEU A 119 -7.25 -20.55 0.83
C LEU A 119 -6.62 -19.28 0.24
N SER A 120 -7.44 -18.33 -0.24
CA SER A 120 -6.95 -17.07 -0.81
C SER A 120 -6.26 -16.20 0.24
N VAL A 121 -6.74 -16.19 1.49
CA VAL A 121 -6.04 -15.51 2.60
C VAL A 121 -4.66 -16.16 2.84
N ILE A 122 -4.59 -17.49 2.90
CA ILE A 122 -3.34 -18.23 3.11
C ILE A 122 -2.37 -17.99 1.95
N VAL A 123 -2.83 -18.11 0.70
CA VAL A 123 -2.01 -17.86 -0.49
C VAL A 123 -1.47 -16.42 -0.49
N SER A 124 -2.29 -15.44 -0.09
CA SER A 124 -1.86 -14.05 0.00
C SER A 124 -0.80 -13.82 1.10
N LEU A 125 -0.88 -14.54 2.23
CA LEU A 125 0.12 -14.50 3.31
C LEU A 125 1.43 -15.16 2.88
N VAL A 126 1.36 -16.30 2.19
CA VAL A 126 2.54 -17.00 1.65
C VAL A 126 3.22 -16.14 0.58
N ALA A 127 2.45 -15.56 -0.34
CA ALA A 127 2.97 -14.65 -1.36
C ALA A 127 3.64 -13.42 -0.72
N ALA A 128 3.01 -12.80 0.28
CA ALA A 128 3.60 -11.69 1.03
C ALA A 128 4.90 -12.09 1.74
N THR A 129 4.98 -13.30 2.30
CA THR A 129 6.20 -13.83 2.91
C THR A 129 7.32 -13.94 1.88
N GLY A 130 7.04 -14.54 0.71
CA GLY A 130 8.01 -14.69 -0.36
C GLY A 130 8.50 -13.34 -0.90
N TRP A 131 7.57 -12.40 -1.11
CA TRP A 131 7.90 -11.04 -1.57
C TRP A 131 8.68 -10.22 -0.54
N SER A 132 8.64 -10.59 0.74
CA SER A 132 9.26 -9.82 1.82
C SER A 132 10.33 -10.59 2.57
N GLN A 133 10.87 -11.67 1.99
CA GLN A 133 11.88 -12.51 2.65
C GLN A 133 13.13 -11.72 3.08
N ASP A 134 13.61 -10.81 2.22
CA ASP A 134 14.79 -9.97 2.51
C ASP A 134 14.48 -8.87 3.53
N LEU A 135 13.20 -8.56 3.75
CA LEU A 135 12.76 -7.63 4.79
C LEU A 135 12.63 -8.34 6.14
N ILE A 136 12.10 -9.58 6.14
CA ILE A 136 11.92 -10.39 7.36
C ILE A 136 13.28 -10.79 7.95
N PHE A 137 14.29 -10.99 7.10
CA PHE A 137 15.68 -11.21 7.49
C PHE A 137 16.55 -10.03 7.05
N PRO A 138 16.42 -8.86 7.71
CA PRO A 138 16.89 -7.59 7.16
C PRO A 138 18.41 -7.42 7.18
N THR A 139 19.15 -8.27 7.88
CA THR A 139 20.60 -8.17 8.04
C THR A 139 21.29 -9.49 7.79
N THR A 140 22.45 -9.45 7.12
CA THR A 140 23.35 -10.60 7.00
C THR A 140 24.76 -10.18 7.45
N PRO A 141 25.41 -10.95 8.34
CA PRO A 141 26.83 -10.73 8.65
C PRO A 141 27.69 -11.15 7.45
N LEU A 142 28.62 -10.29 7.02
CA LEU A 142 29.55 -10.55 5.92
C LEU A 142 30.93 -9.98 6.26
N ASN A 143 31.94 -10.83 6.41
CA ASN A 143 33.35 -10.44 6.63
C ASN A 143 33.55 -9.39 7.75
N GLY A 144 32.91 -9.59 8.91
CA GLY A 144 32.99 -8.64 10.03
C GLY A 144 32.16 -7.36 9.87
N THR A 145 31.39 -7.23 8.79
CA THR A 145 30.43 -6.15 8.56
C THR A 145 28.99 -6.66 8.62
N VAL A 146 28.03 -5.76 8.84
CA VAL A 146 26.59 -6.07 8.77
C VAL A 146 26.03 -5.44 7.50
N VAL A 147 25.50 -6.26 6.61
CA VAL A 147 24.83 -5.81 5.38
C VAL A 147 23.33 -5.74 5.64
N PHE A 148 22.75 -4.56 5.46
CA PHE A 148 21.31 -4.37 5.45
C PHE A 148 20.77 -4.66 4.06
N LYS A 149 19.87 -5.64 3.94
CA LYS A 149 19.24 -6.02 2.66
C LYS A 149 18.14 -5.06 2.20
N PRO A 150 17.27 -4.53 3.09
CA PRO A 150 16.25 -3.58 2.68
C PRO A 150 16.85 -2.31 2.07
N TRP A 151 16.07 -1.65 1.23
CA TRP A 151 16.44 -0.35 0.68
C TRP A 151 16.69 0.68 1.79
N SER A 152 17.59 1.64 1.56
CA SER A 152 18.00 2.63 2.58
C SER A 152 16.82 3.42 3.16
N ASP A 153 15.75 3.63 2.39
CA ASP A 153 14.56 4.38 2.82
C ASP A 153 13.81 3.69 3.97
N PHE A 154 14.06 2.41 4.25
CA PHE A 154 13.53 1.75 5.43
C PHE A 154 13.99 2.40 6.73
N PHE A 155 15.17 3.05 6.76
CA PHE A 155 15.60 3.84 7.92
C PHE A 155 14.78 5.12 8.08
N ILE A 156 14.35 5.74 6.98
CA ILE A 156 13.44 6.89 6.99
C ILE A 156 12.06 6.45 7.52
N HIS A 157 11.54 5.34 7.02
CA HIS A 157 10.28 4.77 7.48
C HIS A 157 10.33 4.36 8.97
N ALA A 158 11.44 3.79 9.43
CA ALA A 158 11.68 3.51 10.84
C ALA A 158 11.74 4.78 11.68
N THR A 159 12.31 5.87 11.16
CA THR A 159 12.34 7.18 11.83
C THR A 159 10.93 7.74 12.01
N PHE A 160 10.05 7.60 11.01
CA PHE A 160 8.64 8.02 11.12
C PHE A 160 7.92 7.26 12.24
N VAL A 161 8.14 5.94 12.32
CA VAL A 161 7.57 5.12 13.40
C VAL A 161 8.14 5.52 14.76
N ALA A 162 9.47 5.59 14.89
CA ALA A 162 10.16 5.86 16.15
C ALA A 162 9.74 7.20 16.77
N ARG A 163 9.72 8.26 15.97
CA ARG A 163 9.34 9.59 16.44
C ARG A 163 7.83 9.74 16.70
N SER A 164 7.00 8.84 16.17
CA SER A 164 5.56 8.84 16.41
C SER A 164 5.14 8.02 17.64
N LEU A 165 6.07 7.39 18.37
CA LEU A 165 5.79 6.60 19.58
C LEU A 165 5.38 7.45 20.80
N GLY A 166 5.69 8.75 20.76
CA GLY A 166 5.36 9.73 21.79
C GLY A 166 3.88 10.15 21.78
N ALA A 167 3.56 11.11 22.64
CA ALA A 167 2.23 11.73 22.70
C ALA A 167 2.10 12.91 21.73
N GLU A 168 3.21 13.40 21.18
CA GLU A 168 3.18 14.56 20.28
C GLU A 168 2.32 14.31 19.04
N THR A 169 1.68 15.38 18.57
CA THR A 169 1.00 15.41 17.28
C THR A 169 2.02 15.50 16.14
N LEU A 170 1.62 15.11 14.94
CA LEU A 170 2.44 15.24 13.74
C LEU A 170 2.87 16.70 13.49
N SER A 171 2.02 17.67 13.81
CA SER A 171 2.36 19.09 13.68
C SER A 171 3.44 19.54 14.68
N GLN A 172 3.47 18.98 15.89
CA GLN A 172 4.49 19.25 16.90
C GLN A 172 5.83 18.61 16.54
N VAL A 173 5.81 17.41 15.96
CA VAL A 173 7.03 16.71 15.53
C VAL A 173 7.63 17.34 14.27
N GLY A 174 6.79 17.89 13.38
CA GLY A 174 7.22 18.54 12.14
C GLY A 174 7.66 17.57 11.04
N ASN A 175 8.36 18.09 10.03
CA ASN A 175 8.93 17.27 8.98
C ASN A 175 10.18 16.52 9.48
N TYR A 176 10.21 15.22 9.22
CA TYR A 176 11.28 14.33 9.64
C TYR A 176 12.54 14.44 8.79
N GLU A 177 12.39 14.80 7.51
CA GLU A 177 13.47 14.97 6.55
C GLU A 177 14.08 16.37 6.66
N TRP A 178 13.27 17.38 6.96
CA TRP A 178 13.71 18.79 7.03
C TRP A 178 13.31 19.49 8.32
N LYS A 179 14.30 19.80 9.16
CA LYS A 179 14.09 20.54 10.41
C LYS A 179 13.44 21.91 10.13
N GLY A 180 12.38 22.22 10.87
CA GLY A 180 11.67 23.50 10.77
C GLY A 180 10.58 23.55 9.68
N PHE A 181 10.44 22.51 8.87
CA PHE A 181 9.35 22.42 7.89
C PHE A 181 8.09 21.80 8.51
N PRO A 182 6.89 22.20 8.07
CA PRO A 182 5.65 21.59 8.52
C PRO A 182 5.58 20.13 8.09
N VAL A 183 4.87 19.32 8.86
CA VAL A 183 4.63 17.93 8.49
C VAL A 183 3.89 17.87 7.15
N ILE A 184 4.33 16.96 6.31
CA ILE A 184 3.67 16.64 5.06
C ILE A 184 2.57 15.63 5.39
N PHE A 185 1.30 15.90 5.14
CA PHE A 185 0.22 15.00 5.58
C PHE A 185 0.06 13.72 4.74
N TYR A 186 0.63 13.65 3.53
CA TYR A 186 0.58 12.43 2.73
C TYR A 186 1.61 11.39 3.25
N HIS A 187 1.31 10.09 3.10
CA HIS A 187 2.09 8.91 3.56
C HIS A 187 1.82 8.37 4.98
N TYR A 188 1.15 9.12 5.86
CA TYR A 188 1.12 8.76 7.29
C TYR A 188 0.14 7.67 7.67
N ALA A 189 -0.95 7.47 6.90
CA ALA A 189 -1.99 6.51 7.26
C ALA A 189 -1.44 5.08 7.43
N SER A 190 -0.52 4.67 6.56
CA SER A 190 0.05 3.31 6.63
C SER A 190 0.90 3.05 7.89
N TYR A 191 1.37 4.09 8.60
CA TYR A 191 2.19 3.92 9.81
C TYR A 191 1.36 3.77 11.09
N ALA A 192 0.06 4.03 11.08
CA ALA A 192 -0.75 4.00 12.29
C ALA A 192 -0.65 2.66 13.05
N VAL A 193 -0.82 1.55 12.34
CA VAL A 193 -0.77 0.20 12.92
C VAL A 193 0.64 -0.20 13.37
N PRO A 194 1.74 -0.03 12.58
CA PRO A 194 3.08 -0.35 13.07
C PRO A 194 3.51 0.53 14.25
N ILE A 195 3.07 1.80 14.35
CA ILE A 195 3.35 2.63 15.53
C ILE A 195 2.71 2.04 16.79
N CYS A 196 1.44 1.59 16.70
CA CYS A 196 0.79 0.88 17.81
C CYS A 196 1.55 -0.39 18.19
N LEU A 197 1.92 -1.20 17.20
CA LEU A 197 2.66 -2.45 17.42
C LEU A 197 4.02 -2.19 18.09
N ALA A 198 4.78 -1.22 17.61
CA ALA A 198 6.07 -0.83 18.18
C ALA A 198 5.92 -0.40 19.64
N LYS A 199 4.91 0.43 19.93
CA LYS A 199 4.63 0.92 21.29
C LYS A 199 4.25 -0.20 22.25
N VAL A 200 3.30 -1.06 21.86
CA VAL A 200 2.76 -2.13 22.71
C VAL A 200 3.76 -3.25 22.91
N GLY A 201 4.40 -3.64 21.82
CA GLY A 201 5.39 -4.69 21.79
C GLY A 201 6.74 -4.29 22.39
N SER A 202 6.96 -2.99 22.62
CA SER A 202 8.27 -2.41 22.95
C SER A 202 9.33 -2.82 21.91
N LEU A 203 8.92 -2.84 20.64
CA LEU A 203 9.74 -3.32 19.53
C LEU A 203 10.55 -2.17 18.92
N PRO A 204 11.77 -2.45 18.40
CA PRO A 204 12.49 -1.49 17.59
C PRO A 204 11.65 -1.05 16.38
N ALA A 205 11.62 0.25 16.10
CA ALA A 205 10.85 0.80 14.98
C ALA A 205 11.25 0.15 13.65
N TYR A 206 12.55 -0.07 13.43
CA TYR A 206 13.06 -0.75 12.23
C TYR A 206 12.47 -2.14 12.05
N ALA A 207 12.44 -2.96 13.12
CA ALA A 207 11.83 -4.29 13.07
C ALA A 207 10.32 -4.25 12.77
N THR A 208 9.59 -3.24 13.26
CA THR A 208 8.17 -3.10 12.90
C THR A 208 7.94 -2.69 11.45
N VAL A 209 8.88 -1.95 10.84
CA VAL A 209 8.78 -1.56 9.43
C VAL A 209 9.08 -2.75 8.53
N THR A 210 10.17 -3.47 8.80
CA THR A 210 10.62 -4.59 7.98
C THR A 210 9.82 -5.87 8.22
N GLY A 211 9.47 -6.16 9.48
CA GLY A 211 8.79 -7.39 9.89
C GLY A 211 7.27 -7.31 9.95
N PHE A 212 6.67 -6.12 9.87
CA PHE A 212 5.21 -5.98 9.86
C PHE A 212 4.73 -5.08 8.74
N TRP A 213 5.14 -3.82 8.71
CA TRP A 213 4.53 -2.82 7.82
C TRP A 213 4.63 -3.20 6.34
N ALA A 214 5.82 -3.56 5.86
CA ALA A 214 6.00 -3.92 4.45
C ALA A 214 5.34 -5.28 4.08
N PRO A 215 5.59 -6.40 4.80
CA PRO A 215 4.88 -7.67 4.53
C PRO A 215 3.35 -7.55 4.62
N PHE A 216 2.84 -6.80 5.59
CA PHE A 216 1.40 -6.59 5.74
C PHE A 216 0.84 -5.79 4.55
N GLY A 217 1.55 -4.78 4.06
CA GLY A 217 1.20 -4.08 2.82
C GLY A 217 1.08 -5.05 1.63
N SER A 218 2.05 -5.95 1.45
CA SER A 218 2.04 -6.97 0.39
C SER A 218 0.84 -7.90 0.51
N PHE A 219 0.53 -8.35 1.74
CA PHE A 219 -0.66 -9.14 2.01
C PHE A 219 -1.95 -8.41 1.63
N LEU A 220 -2.07 -7.12 1.96
CA LEU A 220 -3.26 -6.32 1.61
C LEU A 220 -3.42 -6.14 0.11
N ALA A 221 -2.32 -5.94 -0.63
CA ALA A 221 -2.37 -5.83 -2.08
C ALA A 221 -2.84 -7.15 -2.73
N GLY A 222 -2.33 -8.29 -2.27
CA GLY A 222 -2.81 -9.62 -2.70
C GLY A 222 -4.29 -9.84 -2.36
N LEU A 223 -4.70 -9.52 -1.14
CA LEU A 223 -6.10 -9.65 -0.71
C LEU A 223 -7.04 -8.74 -1.51
N ALA A 224 -6.59 -7.53 -1.88
CA ALA A 224 -7.33 -6.62 -2.75
C ALA A 224 -7.48 -7.17 -4.17
N SER A 225 -6.43 -7.80 -4.73
CA SER A 225 -6.51 -8.50 -6.01
C SER A 225 -7.56 -9.61 -5.99
N TYR A 226 -7.56 -10.45 -4.93
CA TYR A 226 -8.60 -11.45 -4.71
C TYR A 226 -10.00 -10.84 -4.63
N ALA A 227 -10.16 -9.80 -3.81
CA ALA A 227 -11.44 -9.14 -3.61
C ALA A 227 -11.98 -8.53 -4.91
N LEU A 228 -11.09 -7.98 -5.75
CA LEU A 228 -11.43 -7.40 -7.04
C LEU A 228 -11.91 -8.47 -8.02
N GLY A 229 -11.14 -9.55 -8.23
CA GLY A 229 -11.54 -10.64 -9.12
C GLY A 229 -12.86 -11.29 -8.69
N ARG A 230 -13.06 -11.45 -7.37
CA ARG A 230 -14.34 -11.90 -6.79
C ARG A 230 -15.48 -10.93 -7.03
N ALA A 231 -15.24 -9.63 -6.89
CA ALA A 231 -16.28 -8.63 -7.06
C ALA A 231 -16.74 -8.55 -8.52
N PHE A 232 -15.83 -8.73 -9.48
CA PHE A 232 -16.15 -8.65 -10.91
C PHE A 232 -16.75 -9.93 -11.48
N TRP A 233 -16.26 -11.11 -11.08
CA TRP A 233 -16.70 -12.42 -11.62
C TRP A 233 -17.11 -13.42 -10.54
N SER A 234 -16.14 -14.06 -9.87
CA SER A 234 -16.38 -15.21 -9.00
C SER A 234 -15.21 -15.42 -8.02
N GLN A 235 -15.40 -16.27 -7.00
CA GLN A 235 -14.33 -16.55 -6.04
C GLN A 235 -13.08 -17.15 -6.73
N GLY A 236 -13.26 -18.01 -7.73
CA GLY A 236 -12.16 -18.58 -8.52
C GLY A 236 -11.41 -17.53 -9.33
N ALA A 237 -12.12 -16.58 -9.97
CA ALA A 237 -11.50 -15.44 -10.64
C ALA A 237 -10.68 -14.57 -9.67
N GLY A 238 -11.16 -14.43 -8.43
CA GLY A 238 -10.40 -13.80 -7.34
C GLY A 238 -9.08 -14.52 -7.05
N LEU A 239 -9.11 -15.85 -6.90
CA LEU A 239 -7.91 -16.63 -6.64
C LEU A 239 -6.91 -16.53 -7.80
N VAL A 240 -7.39 -16.62 -9.04
CA VAL A 240 -6.57 -16.43 -10.26
C VAL A 240 -5.95 -15.04 -10.27
N ALA A 241 -6.71 -13.99 -9.96
CA ALA A 241 -6.20 -12.62 -9.89
C ALA A 241 -5.10 -12.48 -8.84
N LEU A 242 -5.30 -13.02 -7.63
CA LEU A 242 -4.30 -13.04 -6.55
C LEU A 242 -3.00 -13.73 -7.00
N VAL A 243 -3.11 -14.92 -7.57
CA VAL A 243 -1.96 -15.70 -8.04
C VAL A 243 -1.24 -14.96 -9.16
N ALA A 244 -1.97 -14.44 -10.14
CA ALA A 244 -1.42 -13.65 -11.23
C ALA A 244 -0.66 -12.43 -10.71
N THR A 245 -1.24 -11.64 -9.80
CA THR A 245 -0.57 -10.47 -9.21
C THR A 245 0.66 -10.81 -8.37
N SER A 246 0.75 -12.04 -7.85
CA SER A 246 1.86 -12.47 -6.99
C SER A 246 3.00 -13.14 -7.75
N LEU A 247 2.68 -13.79 -8.89
CA LEU A 247 3.62 -14.62 -9.64
C LEU A 247 4.04 -14.02 -10.99
N ILE A 248 3.22 -13.13 -11.59
CA ILE A 248 3.61 -12.49 -12.84
C ILE A 248 4.79 -11.56 -12.52
N PRO A 249 5.96 -11.80 -13.14
CA PRO A 249 7.12 -10.97 -12.89
C PRO A 249 6.83 -9.54 -13.34
N ASP A 250 7.46 -8.60 -12.65
CA ASP A 250 7.44 -7.20 -13.02
C ASP A 250 7.79 -7.02 -14.51
N ALA A 251 7.12 -6.10 -15.20
CA ALA A 251 7.46 -5.78 -16.59
C ALA A 251 8.95 -5.39 -16.76
N ALA A 252 9.56 -4.81 -15.73
CA ALA A 252 10.99 -4.53 -15.72
C ALA A 252 11.86 -5.81 -15.69
N LEU A 253 11.40 -6.89 -15.07
CA LEU A 253 12.07 -8.20 -15.09
C LEU A 253 11.87 -8.94 -16.42
N LEU A 254 10.85 -8.55 -17.19
CA LEU A 254 10.61 -9.03 -18.55
C LEU A 254 11.40 -8.24 -19.61
N ASN A 255 12.35 -7.39 -19.22
CA ASN A 255 13.09 -6.47 -20.09
C ASN A 255 12.20 -5.48 -20.89
N ILE A 256 10.95 -5.29 -20.46
CA ILE A 256 10.04 -4.35 -21.11
C ILE A 256 10.32 -2.92 -20.61
N ALA A 257 10.83 -2.75 -19.39
CA ALA A 257 11.10 -1.44 -18.79
C ALA A 257 12.43 -1.39 -18.02
N HIS A 258 12.92 -0.18 -17.75
CA HIS A 258 14.09 0.01 -16.88
C HIS A 258 13.78 -0.48 -15.45
N PRO A 259 14.69 -1.21 -14.77
CA PRO A 259 14.48 -1.74 -13.42
C PRO A 259 14.00 -0.72 -12.39
N ALA A 260 14.49 0.52 -12.48
CA ALA A 260 14.08 1.62 -11.59
C ALA A 260 12.62 2.09 -11.78
N TYR A 261 11.92 1.63 -12.83
CA TYR A 261 10.49 1.87 -13.03
C TYR A 261 9.64 0.62 -12.79
N GLY A 262 10.24 -0.47 -12.32
CA GLY A 262 9.51 -1.66 -11.93
C GLY A 262 8.60 -1.38 -10.73
N TYR A 263 7.38 -1.93 -10.78
CA TYR A 263 6.48 -2.00 -9.64
C TYR A 263 7.15 -2.65 -8.42
N PHE A 264 7.89 -3.75 -8.60
CA PHE A 264 8.66 -4.42 -7.54
C PHE A 264 9.61 -3.44 -6.85
N TRP A 265 10.42 -2.71 -7.62
CA TRP A 265 11.34 -1.71 -7.08
C TRP A 265 10.58 -0.60 -6.34
N LEU A 266 9.51 -0.06 -6.95
CA LEU A 266 8.71 1.01 -6.34
C LEU A 266 8.10 0.58 -5.00
N GLN A 267 7.59 -0.64 -4.90
CA GLN A 267 7.00 -1.16 -3.67
C GLN A 267 8.05 -1.53 -2.62
N HIS A 268 9.28 -1.87 -3.02
CA HIS A 268 10.39 -2.10 -2.08
C HIS A 268 11.00 -0.80 -1.58
N ALA A 269 11.11 0.24 -2.41
CA ALA A 269 11.58 1.55 -1.97
C ALA A 269 10.53 2.27 -1.11
N ALA A 270 9.23 2.08 -1.40
CA ALA A 270 8.16 2.71 -0.66
C ALA A 270 6.94 1.80 -0.43
N PRO A 271 7.01 0.85 0.52
CA PRO A 271 5.94 -0.13 0.79
C PRO A 271 4.57 0.47 1.14
N GLY A 272 4.51 1.74 1.56
CA GLY A 272 3.24 2.47 1.69
C GLY A 272 2.40 2.49 0.41
N GLY A 273 3.03 2.30 -0.76
CA GLY A 273 2.35 2.12 -2.05
C GLY A 273 1.42 0.89 -2.07
N LEU A 274 1.81 -0.22 -1.44
CA LEU A 274 1.01 -1.45 -1.39
C LEU A 274 -0.32 -1.24 -0.66
N TYR A 275 -0.30 -0.47 0.43
CA TYR A 275 -1.51 -0.04 1.13
C TYR A 275 -2.39 0.83 0.23
N GLY A 276 -1.77 1.81 -0.47
CA GLY A 276 -2.46 2.66 -1.42
C GLY A 276 -3.15 1.87 -2.53
N VAL A 277 -2.46 0.86 -3.10
CA VAL A 277 -3.01 -0.04 -4.12
C VAL A 277 -4.19 -0.85 -3.56
N ALA A 278 -4.07 -1.38 -2.34
CA ALA A 278 -5.15 -2.12 -1.70
C ALA A 278 -6.41 -1.26 -1.47
N VAL A 279 -6.23 -0.01 -1.03
CA VAL A 279 -7.31 0.97 -0.85
C VAL A 279 -7.92 1.39 -2.20
N ALA A 280 -7.10 1.62 -3.22
CA ALA A 280 -7.56 1.92 -4.58
C ALA A 280 -8.37 0.75 -5.19
N GLY A 281 -7.92 -0.49 -5.02
CA GLY A 281 -8.66 -1.68 -5.43
C GLY A 281 -10.02 -1.78 -4.71
N THR A 282 -10.04 -1.46 -3.42
CA THR A 282 -11.29 -1.38 -2.63
C THR A 282 -12.24 -0.31 -3.16
N ALA A 283 -11.72 0.89 -3.47
CA ALA A 283 -12.50 1.96 -4.10
C ALA A 283 -13.11 1.52 -5.44
N LEU A 284 -12.34 0.83 -6.29
CA LEU A 284 -12.82 0.31 -7.57
C LEU A 284 -13.95 -0.71 -7.39
N ILE A 285 -13.86 -1.60 -6.40
CA ILE A 285 -14.94 -2.55 -6.06
C ILE A 285 -16.24 -1.79 -5.74
N LEU A 286 -16.17 -0.74 -4.92
CA LEU A 286 -17.33 0.06 -4.54
C LEU A 286 -17.95 0.78 -5.74
N ILE A 287 -17.12 1.39 -6.59
CA ILE A 287 -17.58 2.06 -7.81
C ILE A 287 -18.22 1.04 -8.76
N ALA A 288 -17.54 -0.06 -9.06
CA ALA A 288 -18.03 -1.07 -9.98
C ALA A 288 -19.36 -1.68 -9.53
N ARG A 289 -19.48 -1.99 -8.23
CA ARG A 289 -20.74 -2.49 -7.66
C ARG A 289 -21.83 -1.42 -7.67
N GLY A 290 -21.49 -0.18 -7.34
CA GLY A 290 -22.42 0.94 -7.38
C GLY A 290 -22.98 1.20 -8.78
N VAL A 291 -22.12 1.10 -9.79
CA VAL A 291 -22.50 1.19 -11.21
C VAL A 291 -23.42 0.04 -11.61
N ARG A 292 -23.04 -1.21 -11.29
CA ARG A 292 -23.84 -2.40 -11.63
C ARG A 292 -25.22 -2.41 -10.99
N GLU A 293 -25.33 -1.94 -9.74
CA GLU A 293 -26.60 -1.92 -8.99
C GLU A 293 -27.35 -0.58 -9.07
N GLY A 294 -26.84 0.40 -9.80
CA GLY A 294 -27.43 1.74 -9.89
C GLY A 294 -27.41 2.55 -8.59
N ARG A 295 -26.56 2.17 -7.62
CA ARG A 295 -26.48 2.77 -6.28
C ARG A 295 -25.45 3.89 -6.22
N ARG A 296 -25.91 5.13 -6.39
CA ARG A 296 -25.09 6.35 -6.34
C ARG A 296 -24.25 6.49 -5.07
N ALA A 297 -24.81 6.10 -3.91
CA ALA A 297 -24.10 6.14 -2.64
C ALA A 297 -22.81 5.31 -2.64
N TRP A 298 -22.80 4.17 -3.33
CA TRP A 298 -21.63 3.29 -3.41
C TRP A 298 -20.57 3.85 -4.35
N ILE A 299 -20.98 4.47 -5.45
CA ILE A 299 -20.06 5.16 -6.36
C ILE A 299 -19.39 6.34 -5.63
N ALA A 300 -20.19 7.17 -4.95
CA ALA A 300 -19.68 8.28 -4.15
C ALA A 300 -18.73 7.80 -3.04
N SER A 301 -19.11 6.74 -2.33
CA SER A 301 -18.25 6.12 -1.30
C SER A 301 -16.94 5.61 -1.89
N GLY A 302 -16.98 4.99 -3.07
CA GLY A 302 -15.79 4.54 -3.77
C GLY A 302 -14.86 5.68 -4.19
N VAL A 303 -15.41 6.81 -4.68
CA VAL A 303 -14.61 8.01 -4.98
C VAL A 303 -13.98 8.58 -3.70
N VAL A 304 -14.73 8.65 -2.59
CA VAL A 304 -14.21 9.09 -1.29
C VAL A 304 -13.08 8.17 -0.82
N VAL A 305 -13.27 6.85 -0.83
CA VAL A 305 -12.22 5.88 -0.48
C VAL A 305 -11.01 6.00 -1.42
N GLY A 306 -11.24 6.23 -2.72
CA GLY A 306 -10.19 6.51 -3.70
C GLY A 306 -9.41 7.78 -3.38
N ALA A 307 -10.08 8.81 -2.87
CA ALA A 307 -9.42 10.04 -2.45
C ALA A 307 -8.51 9.82 -1.23
N LEU A 308 -8.89 8.93 -0.31
CA LEU A 308 -8.08 8.58 0.87
C LEU A 308 -6.73 7.96 0.51
N VAL A 309 -6.53 7.44 -0.71
CA VAL A 309 -5.25 6.91 -1.18
C VAL A 309 -4.11 7.93 -1.03
N VAL A 310 -4.41 9.23 -1.09
CA VAL A 310 -3.41 10.30 -0.89
C VAL A 310 -2.70 10.17 0.46
N PHE A 311 -3.40 9.73 1.50
CA PHE A 311 -2.86 9.56 2.84
C PHE A 311 -1.93 8.35 2.96
N PHE A 312 -1.98 7.41 2.02
CA PHE A 312 -1.09 6.25 1.95
C PHE A 312 0.09 6.52 1.02
N LYS A 313 -0.20 6.91 -0.23
CA LYS A 313 0.85 7.18 -1.22
C LYS A 313 0.32 8.12 -2.31
N ILE A 314 0.84 9.36 -2.34
CA ILE A 314 0.43 10.37 -3.32
C ILE A 314 0.67 9.93 -4.78
N GLN A 315 1.73 9.17 -5.04
CA GLN A 315 2.03 8.63 -6.36
C GLN A 315 0.95 7.64 -6.83
N ILE A 316 0.47 6.77 -5.93
CA ILE A 316 -0.63 5.84 -6.24
C ILE A 316 -1.93 6.61 -6.39
N PHE A 317 -2.18 7.62 -5.56
CA PHE A 317 -3.35 8.49 -5.69
C PHE A 317 -3.39 9.22 -7.03
N ALA A 318 -2.28 9.81 -7.45
CA ALA A 318 -2.17 10.54 -8.71
C ALA A 318 -2.50 9.65 -9.92
N ALA A 319 -2.12 8.37 -9.87
CA ALA A 319 -2.48 7.40 -10.90
C ALA A 319 -3.93 6.88 -10.76
N ALA A 320 -4.34 6.52 -9.54
CA ALA A 320 -5.60 5.82 -9.29
C ALA A 320 -6.82 6.74 -9.35
N LEU A 321 -6.77 7.93 -8.73
CA LEU A 321 -7.95 8.78 -8.60
C LEU A 321 -8.53 9.20 -9.96
N PRO A 322 -7.75 9.65 -10.96
CA PRO A 322 -8.30 9.99 -12.27
C PRO A 322 -9.00 8.80 -12.93
N LEU A 323 -8.44 7.59 -12.82
CA LEU A 323 -9.05 6.38 -13.36
C LEU A 323 -10.35 6.02 -12.64
N LEU A 324 -10.35 6.09 -11.30
CA LEU A 324 -11.53 5.82 -10.48
C LEU A 324 -12.66 6.81 -10.76
N VAL A 325 -12.34 8.11 -10.83
CA VAL A 325 -13.31 9.17 -11.16
C VAL A 325 -13.83 9.01 -12.58
N SER A 326 -12.96 8.69 -13.54
CA SER A 326 -13.37 8.42 -14.93
C SER A 326 -14.34 7.25 -15.01
N PHE A 327 -14.02 6.16 -14.32
CA PHE A 327 -14.87 4.98 -14.25
C PHE A 327 -16.21 5.28 -13.54
N ALA A 328 -16.18 6.09 -12.48
CA ALA A 328 -17.39 6.56 -11.79
C ALA A 328 -18.28 7.41 -12.69
N ILE A 329 -17.72 8.36 -13.45
CA ILE A 329 -18.47 9.25 -14.37
C ILE A 329 -19.11 8.44 -15.50
N VAL A 330 -18.33 7.58 -16.16
CA VAL A 330 -18.81 6.74 -17.28
C VAL A 330 -19.85 5.72 -16.80
N GLY A 331 -19.68 5.21 -15.58
CA GLY A 331 -20.62 4.29 -14.97
C GLY A 331 -21.86 4.94 -14.34
N TRP A 332 -21.90 6.27 -14.18
CA TRP A 332 -22.96 6.95 -13.42
C TRP A 332 -24.32 6.87 -14.15
N PRO A 333 -25.42 6.45 -13.50
CA PRO A 333 -26.74 6.43 -14.12
C PRO A 333 -27.55 7.74 -13.89
N PRO A 334 -28.28 8.25 -14.91
CA PRO A 334 -28.38 7.76 -16.30
C PRO A 334 -27.20 8.18 -17.19
N ARG A 335 -26.85 7.34 -18.18
CA ARG A 335 -25.77 7.64 -19.14
C ARG A 335 -26.19 8.73 -20.11
N LYS A 336 -25.66 9.94 -19.96
CA LYS A 336 -25.96 11.11 -20.81
C LYS A 336 -24.70 11.58 -21.55
N ARG A 337 -24.86 12.17 -22.74
CA ARG A 337 -23.74 12.74 -23.54
C ARG A 337 -22.85 13.71 -22.74
N TRP A 338 -23.43 14.41 -21.75
CA TRP A 338 -22.71 15.29 -20.82
C TRP A 338 -21.62 14.60 -20.00
N GLN A 339 -21.69 13.28 -19.77
CA GLN A 339 -20.65 12.55 -19.04
C GLN A 339 -19.30 12.57 -19.76
N TRP A 340 -19.31 12.53 -21.10
CA TRP A 340 -18.10 12.65 -21.91
C TRP A 340 -17.50 14.05 -21.83
N LEU A 341 -18.33 15.08 -21.71
CA LEU A 341 -17.87 16.46 -21.50
C LEU A 341 -17.26 16.62 -20.11
N ILE A 342 -17.89 16.07 -19.06
CA ILE A 342 -17.33 16.08 -17.70
C ILE A 342 -16.01 15.32 -17.67
N LEU A 343 -15.95 14.13 -18.29
CA LEU A 343 -14.72 13.35 -18.38
C LEU A 343 -13.62 14.13 -19.11
N GLY A 344 -13.92 14.69 -20.28
CA GLY A 344 -12.99 15.52 -21.04
C GLY A 344 -12.51 16.73 -20.24
N SER A 345 -13.40 17.37 -19.49
CA SER A 345 -13.07 18.47 -18.59
C SER A 345 -12.16 18.03 -17.43
N CYS A 346 -12.43 16.89 -16.78
CA CYS A 346 -11.57 16.35 -15.73
C CYS A 346 -10.16 16.02 -16.23
N VAL A 347 -10.05 15.42 -17.43
CA VAL A 347 -8.75 15.14 -18.06
C VAL A 347 -8.02 16.46 -18.38
N ALA A 348 -8.71 17.43 -18.98
CA ALA A 348 -8.13 18.73 -19.30
C ALA A 348 -7.63 19.47 -18.05
N VAL A 349 -8.41 19.47 -16.96
CA VAL A 349 -8.02 20.05 -15.67
C VAL A 349 -6.83 19.30 -15.07
N GLY A 350 -6.82 17.96 -15.10
CA GLY A 350 -5.69 17.16 -14.62
C GLY A 350 -4.40 17.50 -15.35
N VAL A 351 -4.45 17.63 -16.68
CA VAL A 351 -3.31 18.04 -17.50
C VAL A 351 -2.88 19.49 -17.17
N ALA A 352 -3.83 20.40 -17.03
CA ALA A 352 -3.56 21.81 -16.71
C ALA A 352 -2.99 22.04 -15.29
N LEU A 353 -3.24 21.12 -14.35
CA LEU A 353 -2.71 21.17 -12.99
C LEU A 353 -1.27 20.65 -12.88
N LEU A 354 -0.75 19.91 -13.85
CA LEU A 354 0.63 19.39 -13.81
C LEU A 354 1.70 20.49 -13.72
N PRO A 355 1.63 21.59 -14.50
CA PRO A 355 2.55 22.72 -14.34
C PRO A 355 2.50 23.34 -12.94
N VAL A 356 1.32 23.37 -12.31
CA VAL A 356 1.13 23.88 -10.95
C VAL A 356 1.78 22.93 -9.94
N ALA A 357 1.53 21.62 -10.07
CA ALA A 357 2.16 20.60 -9.23
C ALA A 357 3.70 20.63 -9.32
N ASN A 358 4.25 20.83 -10.52
CA ASN A 358 5.69 20.96 -10.75
C ASN A 358 6.31 22.18 -10.04
N ARG A 359 5.54 23.25 -9.79
CA ARG A 359 6.04 24.43 -9.04
C ARG A 359 6.20 24.18 -7.55
N PHE A 360 5.47 23.22 -6.99
CA PHE A 360 5.54 22.91 -5.57
C PHE A 360 6.71 22.00 -5.19
N TYR A 361 7.48 21.48 -6.16
CA TYR A 361 8.59 20.54 -5.92
C TYR A 361 8.18 19.30 -5.08
N ILE A 362 6.90 18.92 -5.11
CA ILE A 362 6.34 17.80 -4.32
C ILE A 362 6.62 16.43 -4.99
N GLY A 363 7.25 16.40 -6.16
CA GLY A 363 7.57 15.17 -6.87
C GLY A 363 8.47 15.36 -8.10
N PRO A 364 8.76 14.27 -8.83
CA PRO A 364 9.53 14.35 -10.07
C PRO A 364 8.82 15.26 -11.07
N ASN A 365 9.60 16.12 -11.74
CA ASN A 365 9.09 17.09 -12.70
C ASN A 365 8.45 16.36 -13.89
N VAL A 366 7.13 16.45 -14.03
CA VAL A 366 6.40 15.81 -15.13
C VAL A 366 6.35 16.78 -16.30
N ARG A 367 7.12 16.51 -17.35
CA ARG A 367 7.09 17.27 -18.61
C ARG A 367 6.47 16.45 -19.72
N PHE A 368 5.56 17.07 -20.48
CA PHE A 368 5.00 16.49 -21.72
C PHE A 368 5.85 16.82 -22.95
N ASP A 369 7.16 16.92 -22.79
CA ASP A 369 8.10 17.20 -23.88
C ASP A 369 8.68 15.92 -24.51
N LEU A 370 8.17 14.75 -24.09
CA LEU A 370 8.68 13.42 -24.46
C LEU A 370 10.19 13.24 -24.20
N SER A 371 10.85 14.12 -23.43
CA SER A 371 12.28 14.00 -23.10
C SER A 371 12.59 12.69 -22.37
N GLY A 372 11.67 12.23 -21.51
CA GLY A 372 11.76 10.93 -20.85
C GLY A 372 11.74 9.74 -21.81
N SER A 373 11.14 9.90 -23.00
CA SER A 373 11.16 8.86 -24.04
C SER A 373 12.55 8.71 -24.67
N VAL A 374 13.33 9.79 -24.79
CA VAL A 374 14.73 9.71 -25.26
C VAL A 374 15.56 8.85 -24.31
N TRP A 375 15.36 9.03 -23.00
CA TRP A 375 16.00 8.22 -21.96
C TRP A 375 15.56 6.74 -22.04
N TYR A 376 14.27 6.50 -22.26
CA TYR A 376 13.73 5.16 -22.47
C TYR A 376 14.34 4.47 -23.71
N TRP A 377 14.33 5.14 -24.86
CA TRP A 377 14.90 4.63 -26.12
C TRP A 377 16.41 4.42 -26.04
N CYS A 378 17.13 5.27 -25.31
CA CYS A 378 18.57 5.12 -25.09
C CYS A 378 18.86 3.88 -24.24
N SER A 379 18.08 3.68 -23.16
CA SER A 379 18.16 2.50 -22.31
C SER A 379 17.82 1.21 -23.07
N THR A 380 16.76 1.23 -23.89
CA THR A 380 16.38 0.09 -24.74
C THR A 380 17.47 -0.24 -25.77
N ARG A 381 18.12 0.76 -26.38
CA ARG A 381 19.25 0.52 -27.30
C ARG A 381 20.44 -0.11 -26.61
N VAL A 382 20.76 0.29 -25.37
CA VAL A 382 21.85 -0.31 -24.58
C VAL A 382 21.50 -1.75 -24.21
N ALA A 383 20.26 -2.02 -23.78
CA ALA A 383 19.79 -3.37 -23.45
C ALA A 383 19.81 -4.29 -24.68
N LEU A 384 19.30 -3.84 -25.83
CA LEU A 384 19.32 -4.59 -27.09
C LEU A 384 20.75 -4.87 -27.58
N ARG A 385 21.68 -3.91 -27.42
CA ARG A 385 23.11 -4.14 -27.73
C ARG A 385 23.72 -5.21 -26.82
N ARG A 386 23.42 -5.21 -25.52
CA ARG A 386 23.89 -6.26 -24.60
C ARG A 386 23.35 -7.63 -24.98
N VAL A 387 22.04 -7.75 -25.26
CA VAL A 387 21.43 -9.01 -25.70
C VAL A 387 22.05 -9.50 -27.02
N ALA A 388 22.21 -8.61 -28.00
CA ALA A 388 22.85 -8.96 -29.28
C ALA A 388 24.31 -9.43 -29.09
N GLN A 389 25.06 -8.82 -28.17
CA GLN A 389 26.44 -9.22 -27.85
C GLN A 389 26.51 -10.57 -27.13
N THR A 390 25.60 -10.83 -26.19
CA THR A 390 25.50 -12.13 -25.50
C THR A 390 25.12 -13.24 -26.49
N VAL A 391 24.18 -12.98 -27.41
CA VAL A 391 23.79 -13.95 -28.45
C VAL A 391 24.92 -14.17 -29.47
N ALA A 392 25.69 -13.13 -29.79
CA ALA A 392 26.80 -13.22 -30.73
C ALA A 392 28.08 -13.86 -30.13
N GLY A 393 28.11 -14.19 -28.83
CA GLY A 393 29.29 -14.76 -28.17
C GLY A 393 30.51 -13.82 -28.15
N ILE A 394 30.31 -12.51 -28.36
CA ILE A 394 31.41 -11.54 -28.43
C ILE A 394 31.72 -11.07 -27.01
N GLY A 395 32.57 -11.82 -26.30
CA GLY A 395 33.21 -11.39 -25.07
C GLY A 395 34.26 -10.33 -25.37
N ARG A 396 33.88 -9.04 -25.41
CA ARG A 396 34.84 -7.94 -25.30
C ARG A 396 34.60 -7.18 -24.00
N ASP A 397 35.65 -7.06 -23.20
CA ASP A 397 35.69 -6.23 -22.01
C ASP A 397 35.43 -4.76 -22.37
N PHE A 398 34.34 -4.21 -21.85
CA PHE A 398 34.06 -2.78 -21.90
C PHE A 398 34.64 -2.09 -20.67
N SER A 399 35.94 -1.81 -20.70
CA SER A 399 36.59 -0.83 -19.82
C SER A 399 36.56 0.60 -20.39
N GLY A 400 35.95 0.81 -21.56
CA GLY A 400 36.05 2.08 -22.32
C GLY A 400 34.79 2.95 -22.46
N CYS A 401 33.62 2.53 -21.96
CA CYS A 401 32.42 3.39 -21.94
C CYS A 401 32.02 3.65 -20.50
N GLY A 402 32.25 4.89 -20.05
CA GLY A 402 32.09 5.35 -18.67
C GLY A 402 30.81 4.86 -17.98
N SER A 403 30.98 3.89 -17.10
CA SER A 403 30.01 3.54 -16.04
C SER A 403 30.18 4.41 -14.80
N ASN A 404 31.27 5.18 -14.70
CA ASN A 404 31.48 6.11 -13.58
C ASN A 404 30.69 7.40 -13.73
N SER A 405 30.41 7.90 -14.95
CA SER A 405 29.69 9.17 -15.09
C SER A 405 28.23 9.13 -14.63
N VAL A 406 27.57 7.96 -14.62
CA VAL A 406 26.16 7.85 -14.21
C VAL A 406 26.01 7.81 -12.68
N VAL A 407 26.95 7.17 -11.99
CA VAL A 407 27.01 7.20 -10.52
C VAL A 407 27.55 8.55 -10.04
N ASP A 408 28.50 9.13 -10.79
CA ASP A 408 29.07 10.45 -10.49
C ASP A 408 28.10 11.59 -10.81
N ASP A 409 27.25 11.53 -11.84
CA ASP A 409 26.20 12.55 -12.07
C ASP A 409 25.08 12.47 -11.02
N PHE A 410 24.74 11.27 -10.54
CA PHE A 410 23.79 11.13 -9.42
C PHE A 410 24.40 11.66 -8.11
N ARG A 411 25.70 11.41 -7.85
CA ARG A 411 26.44 11.97 -6.70
C ARG A 411 26.67 13.48 -6.81
N HIS A 412 27.01 14.00 -7.99
CA HIS A 412 27.28 15.43 -8.21
C HIS A 412 26.02 16.27 -8.35
N GLY A 413 24.89 15.70 -8.75
CA GLY A 413 23.58 16.33 -8.65
C GLY A 413 23.11 16.46 -7.19
N TRP A 414 23.38 15.43 -6.37
CA TRP A 414 23.05 15.45 -4.95
C TRP A 414 23.94 16.40 -4.13
N ASN A 415 25.25 16.45 -4.41
CA ASN A 415 26.19 17.33 -3.70
C ASN A 415 26.11 18.81 -4.12
N ARG A 416 25.56 19.14 -5.30
CA ARG A 416 25.35 20.54 -5.72
C ARG A 416 24.17 21.24 -5.03
N HIS A 417 23.38 20.51 -4.24
CA HIS A 417 22.23 21.06 -3.52
C HIS A 417 22.40 21.06 -1.99
N LEU A 418 23.60 20.72 -1.49
CA LEU A 418 23.95 20.77 -0.07
C LEU A 418 25.18 21.69 0.20
N GLY A 419 25.41 22.66 -0.68
CA GLY A 419 26.29 23.81 -0.44
C GLY A 419 25.47 25.03 -0.04
#